data_AF-A0A7K2ZKK1-F1
#
_entry.id   AF-A0A7K2ZKK1-F1
#
_cell.length_a   1.000
_cell.length_b   1.000
_cell.length_c   1.000
_cell.angle_alpha   90.00
_cell.angle_beta   90.00
_cell.angle_gamma   90.00
#
_symmetry.space_group_name_H-M   'P 1'
#
loop_
_entity.id
_entity.type
_entity.pdbx_description
1 polymer ?
#
loop_
_entity_poly.entity_id
_entity_poly.type
_entity_poly.pdbx_seq_one_letter_code
_entity_poly.pdbx_strand_id
1 'polypeptide(L)'
;MSAGAVITGIGVLAPSGTGVKEFWDTTLIGRNMIGPVTRFDASAHPARLAGEIHGFDPAEHLPVRLVRQTDRMTQLALVAADQALADSGVCLDTVPAHQRGVVTAVASGGSEFAQNELRKMGGAGGGHVSAYASFAWFPAVNSGQISVRNDL
;
A
#
# COMPACT_ATOMS: atom_id res chain seq x y z
N MET A 1 -31.73 4.05 18.46
CA MET A 1 -30.70 5.06 18.14
C MET A 1 -29.75 4.42 17.14
N SER A 2 -29.60 4.98 15.95
CA SER A 2 -28.50 4.56 15.07
C SER A 2 -27.21 5.07 15.71
N ALA A 3 -26.31 4.17 16.09
CA ALA A 3 -24.98 4.60 16.54
C ALA A 3 -24.27 5.21 15.32
N GLY A 4 -23.83 6.47 15.44
CA GLY A 4 -23.05 7.12 14.40
C GLY A 4 -21.69 6.45 14.25
N ALA A 5 -21.24 6.27 13.00
CA ALA A 5 -19.88 5.84 12.74
C ALA A 5 -18.88 6.93 13.14
N VAL A 6 -17.74 6.53 13.72
CA VAL A 6 -16.65 7.42 14.14
C VAL A 6 -15.32 6.90 13.60
N ILE A 7 -14.32 7.78 13.50
CA ILE A 7 -12.95 7.42 13.12
C ILE A 7 -12.15 7.27 14.41
N THR A 8 -11.62 6.08 14.66
CA THR A 8 -10.85 5.77 15.88
C THR A 8 -9.36 5.65 15.65
N GLY A 9 -8.91 5.36 14.43
CA GLY A 9 -7.49 5.26 14.11
C GLY A 9 -7.18 5.65 12.66
N ILE A 10 -5.98 6.18 12.44
CA ILE A 10 -5.51 6.68 11.15
C ILE A 10 -4.10 6.13 10.88
N GLY A 11 -3.85 5.71 9.65
CA GLY A 11 -2.52 5.33 9.15
C GLY A 11 -2.22 6.03 7.84
N VAL A 12 -0.99 6.52 7.66
CA VAL A 12 -0.63 7.36 6.51
C VAL A 12 0.75 7.00 5.97
N LEU A 13 0.77 6.69 4.68
CA LEU A 13 1.99 6.50 3.89
C LEU A 13 1.92 7.48 2.71
N ALA A 14 2.63 8.59 2.81
CA ALA A 14 2.58 9.68 1.84
C ALA A 14 3.98 10.26 1.59
N PRO A 15 4.20 10.99 0.47
CA PRO A 15 5.46 11.69 0.22
C PRO A 15 5.84 12.67 1.33
N SER A 16 4.84 13.21 2.04
CA SER A 16 4.99 14.11 3.18
C SER A 16 5.18 13.42 4.53
N GLY A 17 5.24 12.08 4.56
CA GLY A 17 5.59 11.32 5.76
C GLY A 17 5.01 9.91 5.76
N THR A 18 5.73 8.98 6.40
CA THR A 18 5.31 7.58 6.58
C THR A 18 4.72 7.34 7.97
N GLY A 19 3.89 8.29 8.42
CA GLY A 19 3.12 8.23 9.65
C GLY A 19 2.31 9.51 9.86
N VAL A 20 1.27 9.44 10.69
CA VAL A 20 0.27 10.53 10.86
C VAL A 20 0.92 11.84 11.28
N LYS A 21 1.79 11.82 12.29
CA LYS A 21 2.44 13.02 12.83
C LYS A 21 3.29 13.73 11.78
N GLU A 22 4.18 12.99 11.12
CA GLU A 22 5.09 13.55 10.12
C GLU A 22 4.32 14.10 8.92
N PHE A 23 3.34 13.34 8.43
CA PHE A 23 2.44 13.78 7.37
C PHE A 23 1.74 15.09 7.74
N TRP A 24 1.18 15.18 8.94
CA TRP A 24 0.43 16.33 9.40
C TRP A 24 1.32 17.57 9.59
N ASP A 25 2.46 17.41 10.26
CA ASP A 25 3.41 18.51 10.49
C ASP A 25 3.92 19.07 9.16
N THR A 26 4.29 18.20 8.21
CA THR A 26 4.76 18.57 6.87
C THR A 26 3.68 19.30 6.08
N THR A 27 2.42 18.88 6.24
CA THR A 27 1.25 19.49 5.58
C THR A 27 0.99 20.89 6.15
N LEU A 28 1.03 21.06 7.47
CA LEU A 28 0.79 22.35 8.12
C LEU A 28 1.81 23.41 7.75
N ILE A 29 3.08 23.03 7.55
CA ILE A 29 4.13 23.97 7.12
C ILE A 29 4.13 24.23 5.60
N GLY A 30 3.24 23.57 4.84
CA GLY A 30 3.13 23.74 3.39
C GLY A 30 4.38 23.28 2.62
N ARG A 31 5.12 22.30 3.13
CA ARG A 31 6.34 21.83 2.47
C ARG A 31 5.98 21.05 1.20
N ASN A 32 6.57 21.46 0.08
CA ASN A 32 6.41 20.76 -1.19
C ASN A 32 7.22 19.46 -1.19
N MET A 33 6.55 18.35 -1.51
CA MET A 33 7.14 17.01 -1.61
C MET A 33 7.13 16.44 -3.04
N ILE A 34 6.88 17.30 -4.04
CA ILE A 34 7.05 16.96 -5.45
C ILE A 34 8.51 17.22 -5.84
N GLY A 35 9.16 16.19 -6.38
CA GLY A 35 10.53 16.24 -6.84
C GLY A 35 10.74 15.45 -8.12
N PRO A 36 11.98 15.42 -8.66
CA PRO A 36 12.34 14.56 -9.77
C PRO A 36 11.99 13.09 -9.49
N VAL A 37 11.48 12.38 -10.49
CA VAL A 37 11.29 10.93 -10.41
C VAL A 37 12.66 10.26 -10.20
N THR A 38 12.75 9.41 -9.17
CA THR A 38 13.99 8.67 -8.85
C THR A 38 13.83 7.15 -9.00
N ARG A 39 12.59 6.66 -9.17
CA ARG A 39 12.33 5.22 -9.31
C ARG A 39 12.81 4.61 -10.62
N PHE A 40 12.95 5.41 -11.68
CA PHE A 40 13.45 5.00 -12.99
C PHE A 40 14.01 6.20 -13.74
N ASP A 41 14.70 5.97 -14.87
CA ASP A 41 15.18 7.05 -15.73
C ASP A 41 14.01 7.71 -16.49
N ALA A 42 13.55 8.85 -15.96
CA ALA A 42 12.48 9.63 -16.56
C ALA A 42 12.97 10.65 -17.62
N SER A 43 14.26 10.66 -18.00
CA SER A 43 14.84 11.68 -18.89
C SER A 43 14.17 11.73 -20.27
N ALA A 44 13.70 10.60 -20.78
CA ALA A 44 12.99 10.50 -22.06
C ALA A 44 11.48 10.84 -21.96
N HIS A 45 10.94 11.06 -20.76
CA HIS A 45 9.51 11.30 -20.54
C HIS A 45 9.18 12.81 -20.47
N PRO A 46 7.97 13.21 -20.92
CA PRO A 46 7.52 14.60 -20.82
C PRO A 46 7.22 15.01 -19.36
N ALA A 47 6.69 14.09 -18.55
CA ALA A 47 6.50 14.27 -17.12
C ALA A 47 7.68 13.65 -16.35
N ARG A 48 8.33 14.44 -15.50
CA ARG A 48 9.56 14.05 -14.77
C ARG A 48 9.51 14.34 -13.29
N LEU A 49 8.36 14.81 -12.80
CA LEU A 49 8.14 15.15 -11.39
C LEU A 49 7.08 14.22 -10.80
N ALA A 50 7.28 13.79 -9.57
CA ALA A 50 6.33 12.97 -8.81
C ALA A 50 6.45 13.26 -7.31
N GLY A 51 5.39 12.93 -6.57
CA GLY A 51 5.46 12.78 -5.11
C GLY A 51 5.83 11.35 -4.78
N GLU A 52 7.11 11.10 -4.50
CA GLU A 52 7.59 9.77 -4.15
C GLU A 52 7.66 9.59 -2.64
N ILE A 53 7.31 8.39 -2.15
CA ILE A 53 7.57 8.00 -0.77
C ILE A 53 9.01 7.50 -0.69
N HIS A 54 9.88 8.31 -0.09
CA HIS A 54 11.29 7.99 0.13
C HIS A 54 11.48 7.22 1.45
N GLY A 55 12.55 6.43 1.56
CA GLY A 55 12.92 5.72 2.79
C GLY A 55 12.01 4.55 3.19
N PHE A 56 10.96 4.25 2.44
CA PHE A 56 10.12 3.08 2.70
C PHE A 56 10.78 1.80 2.19
N ASP A 57 11.24 0.95 3.12
CA ASP A 57 11.63 -0.43 2.87
C ASP A 57 10.54 -1.40 3.36
N PRO A 58 9.82 -2.09 2.46
CA PRO A 58 8.79 -3.05 2.86
C PRO A 58 9.32 -4.22 3.70
N ALA A 59 10.62 -4.55 3.61
CA ALA A 59 11.23 -5.63 4.38
C ALA A 59 11.34 -5.33 5.89
N GLU A 60 11.32 -4.05 6.26
CA GLU A 60 11.33 -3.61 7.67
C GLU A 60 9.95 -3.74 8.34
N HIS A 61 8.89 -3.84 7.55
CA HIS A 61 7.50 -3.81 8.03
C HIS A 61 6.73 -5.11 7.76
N LEU A 62 7.09 -5.84 6.70
CA LEU A 62 6.33 -6.96 6.20
C LEU A 62 7.18 -8.23 6.16
N PRO A 63 6.61 -9.40 6.48
CA PRO A 63 7.27 -10.67 6.27
C PRO A 63 7.72 -10.82 4.82
N VAL A 64 8.92 -11.39 4.60
CA VAL A 64 9.53 -11.60 3.28
C VAL A 64 8.56 -12.23 2.27
N ARG A 65 7.70 -13.15 2.73
CA ARG A 65 6.68 -13.79 1.88
C ARG A 65 5.70 -12.77 1.30
N LEU A 66 5.21 -11.83 2.11
CA LEU A 66 4.30 -10.78 1.64
C LEU A 66 5.01 -9.86 0.66
N VAL A 67 6.24 -9.43 0.98
CA VAL A 67 7.04 -8.57 0.09
C VAL A 67 7.19 -9.18 -1.32
N ARG A 68 7.44 -10.49 -1.40
CA ARG A 68 7.61 -11.19 -2.69
C ARG A 68 6.33 -11.35 -3.51
N GLN A 69 5.18 -11.46 -2.85
CA GLN A 69 3.91 -11.79 -3.50
C GLN A 69 3.00 -10.58 -3.73
N THR A 70 3.44 -9.37 -3.34
CA THR A 70 2.60 -8.17 -3.39
C THR A 70 3.28 -7.03 -4.15
N ASP A 71 2.47 -6.19 -4.79
CA ASP A 71 2.91 -4.93 -5.38
C ASP A 71 3.25 -3.89 -4.30
N ARG A 72 4.07 -2.89 -4.64
CA ARG A 72 4.39 -1.77 -3.74
C ARG A 72 3.15 -1.08 -3.18
N MET A 73 2.10 -0.90 -3.98
CA MET A 73 0.83 -0.34 -3.52
C MET A 73 0.23 -1.17 -2.36
N THR A 74 0.21 -2.49 -2.49
CA THR A 74 -0.32 -3.37 -1.44
C THR A 74 0.57 -3.35 -0.21
N GLN A 75 1.90 -3.28 -0.38
CA GLN A 75 2.83 -3.15 0.73
C GLN A 75 2.56 -1.88 1.54
N LEU A 76 2.38 -0.74 0.88
CA LEU A 76 2.01 0.52 1.53
C LEU A 76 0.66 0.43 2.22
N ALA A 77 -0.34 -0.19 1.58
CA ALA A 77 -1.68 -0.37 2.15
C ALA A 77 -1.68 -1.25 3.41
N LEU A 78 -0.89 -2.32 3.42
CA LEU A 78 -0.72 -3.19 4.59
C LEU A 78 -0.10 -2.43 5.76
N VAL A 79 0.98 -1.68 5.52
CA VAL A 79 1.63 -0.90 6.57
C VAL A 79 0.71 0.24 7.07
N ALA A 80 -0.05 0.87 6.17
CA ALA A 80 -1.04 1.88 6.55
C ALA A 80 -2.15 1.29 7.44
N ALA A 81 -2.64 0.10 7.11
CA ALA A 81 -3.65 -0.60 7.89
C ALA A 81 -3.12 -0.99 9.28
N ASP A 82 -1.88 -1.50 9.35
CA ASP A 82 -1.23 -1.82 10.63
C ASP A 82 -1.10 -0.56 11.52
N GLN A 83 -0.71 0.59 10.93
CA GLN A 83 -0.68 1.88 11.64
C GLN A 83 -2.07 2.29 12.15
N ALA A 84 -3.10 2.20 11.31
CA ALA A 84 -4.47 2.60 11.68
C ALA A 84 -5.06 1.72 12.77
N LEU A 85 -4.85 0.40 12.71
CA LEU A 85 -5.28 -0.54 13.74
C LEU A 85 -4.58 -0.26 15.07
N ALA A 86 -3.27 -0.03 15.04
CA ALA A 86 -2.50 0.31 16.24
C ALA A 86 -2.96 1.65 16.86
N ASP A 87 -3.16 2.68 16.04
CA ASP A 87 -3.64 4.02 16.47
C ASP A 87 -5.04 3.94 17.11
N SER A 88 -5.91 3.06 16.58
CA SER A 88 -7.26 2.87 17.12
C SER A 88 -7.31 2.25 18.52
N GLY A 89 -6.25 1.56 18.94
CA GLY A 89 -6.22 0.78 20.18
C GLY A 89 -7.25 -0.37 20.23
N VAL A 90 -7.84 -0.75 19.09
CA VAL A 90 -8.86 -1.79 19.04
C VAL A 90 -8.25 -3.16 19.38
N CYS A 91 -8.89 -3.89 20.28
CA CYS A 91 -8.58 -5.29 20.51
C CYS A 91 -9.47 -6.16 19.62
N LEU A 92 -8.94 -6.60 18.47
CA LEU A 92 -9.71 -7.37 17.47
C LEU A 92 -10.27 -8.69 18.05
N ASP A 93 -9.58 -9.27 19.04
CA ASP A 93 -10.04 -10.47 19.76
C ASP A 93 -11.38 -10.26 20.49
N THR A 94 -11.72 -9.01 20.82
CA THR A 94 -12.99 -8.65 21.48
C THR A 94 -14.13 -8.35 20.51
N VAL A 95 -13.84 -8.24 19.22
CA VAL A 95 -14.83 -7.95 18.18
C VAL A 95 -15.17 -9.24 17.44
N PRO A 96 -16.44 -9.66 17.28
CA PRO A 96 -16.77 -10.86 16.52
C PRO A 96 -16.31 -10.74 15.06
N ALA A 97 -15.71 -11.80 14.49
CA ALA A 97 -15.15 -11.78 13.13
C ALA A 97 -16.13 -11.29 12.05
N HIS A 98 -17.40 -11.71 12.13
CA HIS A 98 -18.45 -11.28 11.18
C HIS A 98 -18.87 -9.80 11.29
N GLN A 99 -18.34 -9.07 12.27
CA GLN A 99 -18.55 -7.62 12.47
C GLN A 99 -17.31 -6.80 12.09
N ARG A 100 -16.23 -7.48 11.71
CA ARG A 100 -15.02 -6.87 11.16
C ARG A 100 -15.17 -6.83 9.64
N GLY A 101 -14.48 -5.89 9.00
CA GLY A 101 -14.55 -5.77 7.55
C GLY A 101 -13.55 -4.78 7.01
N VAL A 102 -13.19 -4.97 5.74
CA VAL A 102 -12.20 -4.15 5.04
C VAL A 102 -12.81 -3.61 3.76
N VAL A 103 -12.83 -2.28 3.63
CA VAL A 103 -13.24 -1.59 2.42
C VAL A 103 -12.09 -0.71 1.97
N THR A 104 -11.59 -0.93 0.76
CA THR A 104 -10.52 -0.13 0.16
C THR A 104 -10.90 0.34 -1.23
N ALA A 105 -10.26 1.41 -1.68
CA ALA A 105 -10.35 1.90 -3.04
C ALA A 105 -8.95 1.99 -3.64
N VAL A 106 -8.85 1.70 -4.94
CA VAL A 106 -7.61 1.79 -5.70
C VAL A 106 -7.95 2.11 -7.16
N ALA A 107 -7.14 2.96 -7.78
CA ALA A 107 -7.28 3.30 -9.20
C ALA A 107 -6.38 2.45 -10.12
N SER A 108 -5.10 2.30 -9.78
CA SER A 108 -4.10 1.72 -10.70
C SER A 108 -3.81 0.24 -10.48
N GLY A 109 -4.22 -0.33 -9.36
CA GLY A 109 -3.87 -1.70 -8.96
C GLY A 109 -2.35 -1.90 -8.82
N GLY A 110 -1.92 -3.15 -8.82
CA GLY A 110 -0.50 -3.53 -8.75
C GLY A 110 0.23 -3.38 -10.09
N SER A 111 0.35 -2.14 -10.56
CA SER A 111 0.89 -1.81 -11.88
C SER A 111 2.38 -2.18 -12.02
N GLU A 112 3.19 -1.95 -10.99
CA GLU A 112 4.63 -2.23 -11.04
C GLU A 112 4.88 -3.74 -11.11
N PHE A 113 4.16 -4.51 -10.31
CA PHE A 113 4.17 -5.97 -10.36
C PHE A 113 3.75 -6.48 -11.73
N ALA A 114 2.59 -6.04 -12.24
CA ALA A 114 2.08 -6.47 -13.53
C ALA A 114 3.05 -6.16 -14.69
N GLN A 115 3.64 -4.97 -14.71
CA GLN A 115 4.62 -4.59 -15.73
C GLN A 115 5.87 -5.48 -15.70
N ASN A 116 6.35 -5.84 -14.51
CA ASN A 116 7.49 -6.73 -14.37
C ASN A 116 7.19 -8.14 -14.87
N GLU A 117 5.99 -8.67 -14.59
CA GLU A 117 5.57 -9.97 -15.07
C GLU A 117 5.36 -10.00 -16.59
N LEU A 118 4.78 -8.94 -17.18
CA LEU A 118 4.67 -8.81 -18.63
C LEU A 118 6.04 -8.75 -19.30
N ARG A 119 7.02 -8.06 -18.70
CA ARG A 119 8.39 -8.01 -19.21
C ARG A 119 9.05 -9.39 -19.19
N LYS A 120 8.86 -10.17 -18.12
CA LYS A 120 9.35 -11.56 -18.05
C LYS A 120 8.71 -12.43 -19.12
N MET A 121 7.38 -12.32 -19.31
CA MET A 121 6.67 -13.06 -20.33
C MET A 121 7.19 -12.77 -21.73
N GLY A 122 7.39 -11.49 -22.07
CA GLY A 122 7.89 -11.08 -23.39
C GLY A 122 9.36 -11.44 -23.65
N GLY A 123 10.20 -11.44 -22.61
CA GLY A 123 11.63 -11.71 -22.74
C GLY A 123 12.03 -13.19 -22.59
N ALA A 124 11.34 -13.93 -21.73
CA ALA A 124 11.71 -15.30 -21.33
C ALA A 124 10.57 -16.32 -21.49
N GLY A 125 9.40 -15.90 -21.97
CA GLY A 125 8.23 -16.76 -22.16
C GLY A 125 7.37 -16.95 -20.92
N GLY A 126 6.14 -17.46 -21.12
CA GLY A 126 5.10 -17.53 -20.08
C GLY A 126 5.46 -18.35 -18.83
N GLY A 127 6.37 -19.32 -18.94
CA GLY A 127 6.81 -20.13 -17.79
C GLY A 127 7.56 -19.34 -16.71
N HIS A 128 7.99 -18.11 -17.00
CA HIS A 128 8.68 -17.22 -16.06
C HIS A 128 7.75 -16.23 -15.34
N VAL A 129 6.46 -16.25 -15.66
CA VAL A 129 5.46 -15.44 -14.97
C VAL A 129 5.19 -16.06 -13.60
N SER A 130 5.27 -15.22 -12.57
CA SER A 130 4.99 -15.59 -11.19
C SER A 130 3.54 -16.05 -11.03
N ALA A 131 3.31 -17.11 -10.26
CA ALA A 131 1.97 -17.54 -9.88
C ALA A 131 1.20 -16.43 -9.13
N TYR A 132 1.91 -15.53 -8.44
CA TYR A 132 1.32 -14.38 -7.75
C TYR A 132 0.72 -13.35 -8.71
N ALA A 133 1.07 -13.37 -10.00
CA ALA A 133 0.44 -12.52 -11.00
C ALA A 133 -1.09 -12.67 -11.00
N SER A 134 -1.61 -13.84 -10.65
CA SER A 134 -3.06 -14.08 -10.54
C SER A 134 -3.80 -13.15 -9.58
N PHE A 135 -3.12 -12.60 -8.57
CA PHE A 135 -3.74 -11.76 -7.55
C PHE A 135 -2.95 -10.50 -7.19
N ALA A 136 -1.68 -10.37 -7.56
CA ALA A 136 -0.88 -9.22 -7.12
C ALA A 136 -1.29 -7.91 -7.83
N TRP A 137 -1.95 -7.98 -8.99
CA TRP A 137 -2.36 -6.78 -9.73
C TRP A 137 -3.78 -6.31 -9.44
N PHE A 138 -4.74 -7.22 -9.21
CA PHE A 138 -6.16 -6.87 -9.26
C PHE A 138 -6.56 -5.95 -8.08
N PRO A 139 -7.47 -4.99 -8.30
CA PRO A 139 -7.83 -3.98 -7.30
C PRO A 139 -8.16 -4.51 -5.89
N ALA A 140 -8.87 -5.63 -5.79
CA ALA A 140 -9.31 -6.17 -4.50
C ALA A 140 -8.19 -6.87 -3.70
N VAL A 141 -6.96 -6.93 -4.21
CA VAL A 141 -5.80 -7.48 -3.49
C VAL A 141 -5.56 -6.79 -2.15
N ASN A 142 -5.78 -5.47 -2.07
CA ASN A 142 -5.54 -4.72 -0.83
C ASN A 142 -6.52 -5.15 0.26
N SER A 143 -7.82 -5.16 -0.03
CA SER A 143 -8.83 -5.64 0.91
C SER A 143 -8.56 -7.08 1.35
N GLY A 144 -8.24 -7.97 0.40
CA GLY A 144 -7.97 -9.38 0.71
C GLY A 144 -6.72 -9.58 1.57
N GLN A 145 -5.62 -8.90 1.27
CA GLN A 145 -4.38 -9.02 2.04
C GLN A 145 -4.51 -8.39 3.44
N ILE A 146 -5.18 -7.24 3.56
CA ILE A 146 -5.44 -6.59 4.86
C ILE A 146 -6.32 -7.49 5.74
N SER A 147 -7.40 -8.06 5.17
CA SER A 147 -8.31 -8.98 5.87
C SER A 147 -7.56 -10.23 6.36
N VAL A 148 -6.82 -10.91 5.48
CA VAL A 148 -6.07 -12.13 5.84
C VAL A 148 -4.97 -11.83 6.88
N ARG A 149 -4.30 -10.68 6.79
CA ARG A 149 -3.23 -10.33 7.74
C ARG A 149 -3.75 -10.03 9.14
N ASN A 150 -4.93 -9.45 9.25
CA ASN A 150 -5.47 -8.91 10.52
C ASN A 150 -6.70 -9.67 11.03
N ASP A 151 -7.10 -10.77 10.39
CA ASP A 151 -8.32 -11.52 10.72
C ASP A 151 -9.57 -10.63 10.72
N LEU A 152 -9.77 -9.84 9.67
CA LEU A 152 -10.90 -8.91 9.51
C LEU A 152 -11.95 -9.41 8.52
#